data_AF-A0A0C2NPQ7-F1
#
_entry.id   AF-A0A0C2NPQ7-F1
#
_cell.length_a   1.000
_cell.length_b   1.000
_cell.length_c   1.000
_cell.angle_alpha   90.00
_cell.angle_beta   90.00
_cell.angle_gamma   90.00
#
_symmetry.space_group_name_H-M   'P 1'
#
loop_
_entity.id
_entity.type
_entity.pdbx_description
1 polymer ?
#
loop_
_entity_poly.entity_id
_entity_poly.type
_entity_poly.pdbx_seq_one_letter_code
_entity_poly.pdbx_strand_id
1 'polypeptide(L)'
;MYIISACLCGVNCKYSGENNLNEKCAELFRKGKAILVCPEQLGGLSTPRTPVELKNSAEDILDGHGVAITKDGLDVTNQFIKGAYETLKIAKEVNATKAILKEKSPSCGVNKIYDGSFQGNKIDGMGLTAYLLQKEGIEVFSEEDIEPNNEKLIYLNEYFENKLKRKKFLNLEEDELDYDESLDLTECLDEFSDLPTRVKDNVKRLIISLAEDLMGFTEVDEISEATGLTIEEITSIKNEYEQS
;
A
#
# COMPACT_ATOMS: atom_id res chain seq x y z
N MET A 1 3.07 -14.49 3.85
CA MET A 1 2.42 -13.17 4.04
C MET A 1 2.20 -12.51 2.68
N TYR A 2 1.17 -11.68 2.51
CA TYR A 2 1.03 -10.79 1.35
C TYR A 2 1.49 -9.38 1.70
N ILE A 3 2.03 -8.65 0.71
CA ILE A 3 2.11 -7.19 0.75
C ILE A 3 0.96 -6.64 -0.09
N ILE A 4 0.22 -5.65 0.41
CA ILE A 4 -0.88 -5.04 -0.35
C ILE A 4 -0.72 -3.52 -0.37
N SER A 5 -0.92 -2.89 -1.54
CA SER A 5 -1.02 -1.43 -1.61
C SER A 5 -2.11 -0.94 -0.65
N ALA A 6 -1.75 -0.12 0.33
CA ALA A 6 -2.64 0.31 1.42
C ALA A 6 -3.94 0.96 0.92
N CYS A 7 -3.87 1.70 -0.19
CA CYS A 7 -5.06 2.30 -0.80
C CYS A 7 -6.11 1.26 -1.26
N LEU A 8 -5.69 0.03 -1.58
CA LEU A 8 -6.61 -1.07 -1.91
C LEU A 8 -7.37 -1.60 -0.69
N CYS A 9 -6.94 -1.26 0.52
CA CYS A 9 -7.59 -1.69 1.76
C CYS A 9 -8.36 -0.56 2.45
N GLY A 10 -8.52 0.61 1.79
CA GLY A 10 -9.32 1.72 2.31
C GLY A 10 -8.51 2.86 2.93
N VAL A 11 -7.19 2.74 3.00
CA VAL A 11 -6.32 3.79 3.56
C VAL A 11 -6.25 4.98 2.59
N ASN A 12 -6.47 6.19 3.08
CA ASN A 12 -6.52 7.42 2.27
C ASN A 12 -5.12 7.94 1.94
N CYS A 13 -4.27 7.07 1.40
CA CYS A 13 -2.87 7.34 1.09
C CYS A 13 -2.62 7.66 -0.40
N LYS A 14 -3.67 7.71 -1.24
CA LYS A 14 -3.55 8.09 -2.66
C LYS A 14 -3.12 9.55 -2.78
N TYR A 15 -2.49 9.92 -3.88
CA TYR A 15 -2.10 11.31 -4.15
C TYR A 15 -3.26 12.33 -3.98
N SER A 16 -4.51 11.92 -4.22
CA SER A 16 -5.68 12.79 -4.07
C SER A 16 -6.20 12.92 -2.64
N GLY A 17 -5.59 12.25 -1.65
CA GLY A 17 -6.11 12.18 -0.28
C GLY A 17 -7.25 11.18 -0.09
N GLU A 18 -7.43 10.26 -1.03
CA GLU A 18 -8.52 9.26 -1.05
C GLU A 18 -7.93 7.85 -1.08
N ASN A 19 -8.76 6.84 -1.29
CA ASN A 19 -8.33 5.45 -1.44
C ASN A 19 -8.80 4.80 -2.76
N ASN A 20 -8.48 3.53 -2.92
CA ASN A 20 -8.89 2.67 -4.03
C ASN A 20 -9.42 1.33 -3.49
N LEU A 21 -10.26 1.39 -2.45
CA LEU A 21 -10.77 0.21 -1.73
C LEU A 21 -11.19 -0.90 -2.70
N ASN A 22 -10.59 -2.06 -2.48
CA ASN A 22 -10.90 -3.31 -3.14
C ASN A 22 -11.23 -4.32 -2.03
N GLU A 23 -12.50 -4.71 -1.94
CA GLU A 23 -12.97 -5.56 -0.84
C GLU A 23 -12.21 -6.88 -0.70
N LYS A 24 -11.69 -7.43 -1.80
CA LYS A 24 -10.90 -8.67 -1.75
C LYS A 24 -9.56 -8.45 -1.05
N CYS A 25 -8.93 -7.30 -1.32
CA CYS A 25 -7.69 -6.90 -0.67
C CYS A 25 -7.92 -6.60 0.82
N ALA A 26 -8.98 -5.84 1.12
CA ALA A 26 -9.38 -5.53 2.50
C ALA A 26 -9.70 -6.81 3.29
N GLU A 27 -10.36 -7.79 2.68
CA GLU A 27 -10.66 -9.09 3.31
C GLU A 27 -9.38 -9.91 3.62
N LEU A 28 -8.34 -9.85 2.78
CA LEU A 28 -7.06 -10.47 3.09
C LEU A 28 -6.38 -9.83 4.30
N PHE A 29 -6.46 -8.49 4.37
CA PHE A 29 -5.91 -7.73 5.48
C PHE A 29 -6.64 -8.03 6.81
N ARG A 30 -7.97 -7.94 6.84
CA ARG A 30 -8.79 -8.26 8.04
C ARG A 30 -8.55 -9.67 8.58
N LYS A 31 -8.10 -10.60 7.73
CA LYS A 31 -7.78 -11.98 8.10
C LYS A 31 -6.33 -12.18 8.56
N GLY A 32 -5.56 -11.11 8.76
CA GLY A 32 -4.15 -11.17 9.16
C GLY A 32 -3.23 -11.80 8.10
N LYS A 33 -3.63 -11.79 6.82
CA LYS A 33 -2.83 -12.40 5.73
C LYS A 33 -2.01 -11.42 4.94
N ALA A 34 -2.15 -10.13 5.23
CA ALA A 34 -1.49 -9.07 4.49
C ALA A 34 -0.92 -8.01 5.41
N ILE A 35 0.21 -7.42 5.00
CA ILE A 35 0.72 -6.17 5.52
C ILE A 35 0.48 -5.10 4.47
N LEU A 36 0.02 -3.93 4.92
CA LEU A 36 -0.29 -2.80 4.06
C LEU A 36 0.95 -1.93 3.86
N VAL A 37 1.15 -1.46 2.65
CA VAL A 37 2.26 -0.55 2.31
C VAL A 37 1.79 0.55 1.37
N CYS A 38 2.29 1.76 1.58
CA CYS A 38 2.22 2.84 0.61
C CYS A 38 3.66 3.26 0.27
N PRO A 39 4.24 2.81 -0.86
CA PRO A 39 5.63 3.12 -1.17
C PRO A 39 5.92 4.62 -1.20
N GLU A 40 4.95 5.43 -1.63
CA GLU A 40 5.11 6.89 -1.74
C GLU A 40 5.23 7.54 -0.35
N GLN A 41 4.39 7.15 0.62
CA GLN A 41 4.52 7.59 2.02
C GLN A 41 5.75 6.99 2.71
N LEU A 42 6.07 5.72 2.43
CA LEU A 42 7.30 5.08 2.89
C LEU A 42 8.56 5.75 2.30
N GLY A 43 8.41 6.43 1.16
CA GLY A 43 9.42 7.30 0.55
C GLY A 43 9.52 8.69 1.20
N GLY A 44 8.52 9.08 1.99
CA GLY A 44 8.42 10.36 2.67
C GLY A 44 7.56 11.40 1.96
N LEU A 45 6.77 11.02 0.93
CA LEU A 45 5.81 11.93 0.32
C LEU A 45 4.57 12.09 1.21
N SER A 46 3.97 13.27 1.18
CA SER A 46 2.74 13.60 1.90
C SER A 46 1.50 12.99 1.26
N THR A 47 0.38 13.09 1.95
CA THR A 47 -0.95 12.83 1.40
C THR A 47 -1.89 13.97 1.86
N PRO A 48 -2.59 14.67 0.94
CA PRO A 48 -2.48 14.60 -0.52
C PRO A 48 -1.11 15.08 -1.04
N ARG A 49 -0.82 14.80 -2.31
CA ARG A 49 0.41 15.22 -3.01
C ARG A 49 0.16 15.43 -4.49
N THR A 50 1.04 16.19 -5.15
CA THR A 50 0.97 16.40 -6.60
C THR A 50 1.13 15.06 -7.34
N PRO A 51 0.34 14.78 -8.40
CA PRO A 51 0.52 13.59 -9.22
C PRO A 51 1.93 13.46 -9.77
N VAL A 52 2.45 12.24 -9.80
CA VAL A 52 3.79 11.91 -10.29
C VAL A 52 3.67 10.92 -11.45
N GLU A 53 4.51 11.09 -12.46
CA GLU A 53 4.68 10.11 -13.54
C GLU A 53 6.18 9.83 -13.75
N LEU A 54 6.51 8.58 -14.08
CA LEU A 54 7.86 8.20 -14.42
C LEU A 54 8.18 8.70 -15.83
N LYS A 55 9.36 9.29 -16.04
CA LYS A 55 9.83 9.72 -17.37
C LYS A 55 10.63 8.63 -18.09
N ASN A 56 11.01 7.58 -17.36
CA ASN A 56 11.83 6.47 -17.81
C ASN A 56 11.28 5.17 -17.22
N SER A 57 11.84 4.03 -17.64
CA SER A 57 11.46 2.75 -17.06
C SER A 57 11.87 2.66 -15.58
N ALA A 58 11.19 1.81 -14.82
CA ALA A 58 11.58 1.52 -13.43
C ALA A 58 13.03 1.02 -13.33
N GLU A 59 13.49 0.24 -14.31
CA GLU A 59 14.88 -0.21 -14.40
C GLU A 59 15.86 0.96 -14.54
N ASP A 60 15.65 1.83 -15.52
CA ASP A 60 16.51 3.01 -15.75
C ASP A 60 16.58 3.90 -14.51
N ILE A 61 15.46 4.09 -13.80
CA ILE A 61 15.41 4.91 -12.58
C ILE A 61 16.26 4.27 -11.47
N LEU A 62 16.12 2.96 -11.24
CA LEU A 62 16.92 2.26 -10.22
C LEU A 62 18.42 2.25 -10.56
N ASP A 63 18.77 2.26 -11.84
CA ASP A 63 20.16 2.35 -12.32
C ASP A 63 20.70 3.79 -12.36
N GLY A 64 19.88 4.79 -11.99
CA GLY A 64 20.30 6.20 -11.90
C GLY A 64 20.28 6.95 -13.25
N HIS A 65 19.53 6.44 -14.22
CA HIS A 65 19.41 6.98 -15.58
C HIS A 65 18.02 7.54 -15.90
N GLY A 66 17.15 7.66 -14.90
CA GLY A 66 15.79 8.15 -15.08
C GLY A 66 15.28 8.99 -13.92
N VAL A 67 14.09 9.56 -14.11
CA VAL A 67 13.45 10.43 -13.13
C VAL A 67 11.95 10.15 -12.94
N ALA A 68 11.48 10.35 -11.71
CA ALA A 68 10.07 10.46 -11.36
C ALA A 68 9.76 11.93 -11.07
N ILE A 69 8.89 12.53 -11.90
CA ILE A 69 8.64 13.97 -11.88
C ILE A 69 7.18 14.20 -11.48
N THR A 70 6.92 15.22 -10.69
CA THR A 70 5.56 15.69 -10.38
C THR A 70 4.97 16.47 -11.56
N LYS A 71 3.65 16.65 -11.59
CA LYS A 71 2.97 17.42 -12.65
C LYS A 71 3.47 18.88 -12.77
N ASP A 72 3.93 19.47 -11.68
CA ASP A 72 4.52 20.82 -11.61
C ASP A 72 6.03 20.86 -11.88
N GLY A 73 6.66 19.71 -12.14
CA GLY A 73 8.05 19.63 -12.62
C GLY A 73 9.11 19.41 -11.54
N LEU A 74 8.71 19.08 -10.31
CA LEU A 74 9.63 18.73 -9.22
C LEU A 74 10.13 17.29 -9.38
N ASP A 75 11.43 17.08 -9.15
CA ASP A 75 12.03 15.75 -9.11
C ASP A 75 11.84 15.12 -7.72
N VAL A 76 11.12 13.99 -7.70
CA VAL A 76 10.83 13.20 -6.49
C VAL A 76 11.39 11.78 -6.59
N THR A 77 12.37 11.57 -7.46
CA THR A 77 12.97 10.27 -7.76
C THR A 77 13.51 9.59 -6.50
N ASN A 78 14.18 10.34 -5.62
CA ASN A 78 14.75 9.79 -4.39
C ASN A 78 13.70 9.24 -3.43
N GLN A 79 12.54 9.89 -3.33
CA GLN A 79 11.43 9.45 -2.48
C GLN A 79 10.84 8.15 -3.05
N PHE A 80 10.67 8.06 -4.37
CA PHE A 80 10.19 6.83 -5.02
C PHE A 80 11.17 5.67 -4.83
N ILE A 81 12.47 5.88 -5.08
CA ILE A 81 13.51 4.86 -4.89
C ILE A 81 13.52 4.40 -3.43
N LYS A 82 13.56 5.34 -2.48
CA LYS A 82 13.51 5.03 -1.06
C LYS A 82 12.27 4.20 -0.72
N GLY A 83 11.10 4.64 -1.14
CA GLY A 83 9.83 3.96 -0.92
C GLY A 83 9.79 2.52 -1.43
N ALA A 84 10.37 2.28 -2.61
CA ALA A 84 10.52 0.94 -3.17
C ALA A 84 11.40 0.04 -2.29
N TYR A 85 12.57 0.53 -1.87
CA TYR A 85 13.47 -0.23 -1.01
C TYR A 85 12.92 -0.47 0.41
N GLU A 86 12.21 0.50 0.99
CA GLU A 86 11.55 0.28 2.28
C GLU A 86 10.45 -0.77 2.18
N THR A 87 9.68 -0.75 1.09
CA THR A 87 8.67 -1.77 0.82
C THR A 87 9.31 -3.16 0.69
N LEU A 88 10.42 -3.25 -0.05
CA LEU A 88 11.18 -4.50 -0.17
C LEU A 88 11.70 -4.99 1.19
N LYS A 89 12.19 -4.07 2.03
CA LYS A 89 12.66 -4.42 3.38
C LYS A 89 11.51 -5.02 4.20
N ILE A 90 10.38 -4.34 4.27
CA ILE A 90 9.17 -4.84 4.96
C ILE A 90 8.79 -6.22 4.42
N ALA A 91 8.77 -6.39 3.09
CA ALA A 91 8.44 -7.66 2.47
C ALA A 91 9.39 -8.79 2.89
N LYS A 92 10.69 -8.52 3.02
CA LYS A 92 11.68 -9.49 3.48
C LYS A 92 11.51 -9.84 4.96
N GLU A 93 11.33 -8.85 5.84
CA GLU A 93 11.14 -9.08 7.29
C GLU A 93 9.92 -9.99 7.55
N VAL A 94 8.80 -9.71 6.86
CA VAL A 94 7.55 -10.48 7.06
C VAL A 94 7.47 -11.74 6.19
N ASN A 95 8.58 -12.10 5.53
CA ASN A 95 8.69 -13.25 4.63
C ASN A 95 7.53 -13.30 3.60
N ALA A 96 7.22 -12.15 3.00
CA ALA A 96 6.23 -12.05 1.96
C ALA A 96 6.76 -12.63 0.65
N THR A 97 5.97 -13.50 0.03
CA THR A 97 6.28 -14.11 -1.27
C THR A 97 5.42 -13.54 -2.39
N LYS A 98 4.38 -12.77 -2.04
CA LYS A 98 3.39 -12.22 -2.97
C LYS A 98 3.05 -10.78 -2.63
N ALA A 99 2.85 -9.96 -3.64
CA ALA A 99 2.39 -8.59 -3.51
C ALA A 99 1.19 -8.31 -4.42
N ILE A 100 0.16 -7.64 -3.88
CA ILE A 100 -1.00 -7.15 -4.63
C ILE A 100 -0.90 -5.63 -4.67
N LEU A 101 -0.70 -5.07 -5.86
CA LEU A 101 -0.33 -3.69 -6.03
C LEU A 101 -1.33 -2.94 -6.91
N LYS A 102 -1.53 -1.66 -6.62
CA LYS A 102 -2.45 -0.79 -7.35
C LYS A 102 -1.96 -0.49 -8.78
N GLU A 103 -2.73 -0.90 -9.77
CA GLU A 103 -2.42 -0.75 -11.20
C GLU A 103 -2.30 0.72 -11.62
N LYS A 104 -1.49 0.97 -12.67
CA LYS A 104 -1.23 2.31 -13.25
C LYS A 104 -0.45 3.28 -12.37
N SER A 105 -0.20 2.97 -11.10
CA SER A 105 0.58 3.83 -10.21
C SER A 105 2.06 3.88 -10.65
N PRO A 106 2.73 5.04 -10.56
CA PRO A 106 4.18 5.13 -10.79
C PRO A 106 5.01 4.30 -9.80
N SER A 107 4.47 3.93 -8.64
CA SER A 107 5.12 3.01 -7.69
C SER A 107 4.62 1.58 -7.85
N CYS A 108 3.30 1.41 -7.92
CA CYS A 108 2.63 0.12 -7.73
C CYS A 108 2.11 -0.51 -9.01
N GLY A 109 2.14 0.18 -10.16
CA GLY A 109 1.65 -0.35 -11.43
C GLY A 109 2.37 -1.64 -11.81
N VAL A 110 1.63 -2.67 -12.22
CA VAL A 110 2.18 -4.01 -12.48
C VAL A 110 2.26 -4.27 -13.97
N ASN A 111 1.25 -3.87 -14.73
CA ASN A 111 1.22 -4.10 -16.17
C ASN A 111 1.36 -2.80 -16.96
N LYS A 112 0.84 -1.69 -16.43
CA LYS A 112 0.86 -0.39 -17.12
C LYS A 112 1.22 0.74 -16.16
N ILE A 113 1.79 1.79 -16.72
CA ILE A 113 2.01 3.10 -16.07
C ILE A 113 1.61 4.23 -17.02
N TYR A 114 1.50 5.46 -16.50
CA TYR A 114 1.35 6.63 -17.34
C TYR A 114 2.63 6.92 -18.14
N ASP A 115 2.49 7.53 -19.31
CA ASP A 115 3.59 7.75 -20.27
C ASP A 115 4.56 8.89 -19.91
N GLY A 116 4.35 9.55 -18.77
CA GLY A 116 5.15 10.69 -18.35
C GLY A 116 4.68 12.01 -18.95
N SER A 117 3.67 12.05 -19.82
CA SER A 117 3.23 13.29 -20.47
C SER A 117 2.19 14.07 -19.66
N PHE A 118 1.65 13.51 -18.58
CA PHE A 118 0.50 14.05 -17.82
C PHE A 118 -0.77 14.28 -18.65
N GLN A 119 -0.93 13.57 -19.78
CA GLN A 119 -2.13 13.63 -20.63
C GLN A 119 -3.08 12.45 -20.40
N GLY A 120 -2.74 11.55 -19.47
CA GLY A 120 -3.57 10.38 -19.13
C GLY A 120 -3.34 9.16 -20.03
N ASN A 121 -2.39 9.23 -20.96
CA ASN A 121 -1.95 8.10 -21.77
C ASN A 121 -1.24 7.07 -20.89
N LYS A 122 -1.36 5.80 -21.27
CA LYS A 122 -0.75 4.66 -20.55
C LYS A 122 0.09 3.84 -21.50
N ILE A 123 1.22 3.37 -21.00
CA ILE A 123 2.15 2.50 -21.70
C ILE A 123 2.34 1.21 -20.91
N ASP A 124 2.76 0.16 -21.60
CA ASP A 124 3.19 -1.08 -20.95
C ASP A 124 4.46 -0.79 -20.15
N GLY A 125 4.48 -1.23 -18.89
CA GLY A 125 5.56 -0.92 -17.96
C GLY A 125 5.14 -1.09 -16.51
N MET A 126 6.13 -1.11 -15.63
CA MET A 126 5.93 -1.30 -14.20
C MET A 126 6.25 -0.02 -13.43
N GLY A 127 5.54 0.18 -12.32
CA GLY A 127 5.93 1.12 -11.30
C GLY A 127 7.20 0.67 -10.57
N LEU A 128 7.88 1.61 -9.93
CA LEU A 128 9.21 1.40 -9.38
C LEU A 128 9.26 0.28 -8.31
N THR A 129 8.28 0.27 -7.41
CA THR A 129 8.17 -0.76 -6.36
C THR A 129 7.79 -2.11 -6.93
N ALA A 130 6.82 -2.15 -7.86
CA ALA A 130 6.41 -3.39 -8.49
C ALA A 130 7.58 -4.07 -9.22
N TYR A 131 8.36 -3.30 -9.96
CA TYR A 131 9.56 -3.79 -10.63
C TYR A 131 10.61 -4.32 -9.65
N LEU A 132 10.92 -3.56 -8.58
CA LEU A 132 11.91 -3.96 -7.59
C LEU A 132 11.52 -5.26 -6.86
N LEU A 133 10.26 -5.37 -6.42
CA LEU A 133 9.77 -6.58 -5.74
C LEU A 133 9.85 -7.80 -6.67
N GLN A 134 9.44 -7.65 -7.94
CA GLN A 134 9.52 -8.72 -8.92
C GLN A 134 10.97 -9.15 -9.19
N LYS A 135 11.89 -8.20 -9.35
CA LYS A 135 13.33 -8.44 -9.53
C LYS A 135 13.93 -9.23 -8.36
N GLU A 136 13.42 -9.02 -7.15
CA GLU A 136 13.85 -9.69 -5.92
C GLU A 136 13.11 -11.00 -5.64
N GLY A 137 12.33 -11.50 -6.62
CA GLY A 137 11.68 -12.81 -6.56
C GLY A 137 10.33 -12.85 -5.84
N ILE A 138 9.72 -11.69 -5.54
CA ILE A 138 8.36 -11.61 -5.02
C ILE A 138 7.38 -11.62 -6.20
N GLU A 139 6.39 -12.51 -6.17
CA GLU A 139 5.36 -12.53 -7.20
C GLU A 139 4.45 -11.31 -7.06
N VAL A 140 4.35 -10.49 -8.11
CA VAL A 140 3.53 -9.27 -8.11
C VAL A 140 2.27 -9.45 -8.95
N PHE A 141 1.14 -8.96 -8.42
CA PHE A 141 -0.17 -9.01 -9.07
C PHE A 141 -0.81 -7.63 -9.00
N SER A 142 -1.50 -7.23 -10.06
CA SER A 142 -2.40 -6.09 -9.99
C SER A 142 -3.68 -6.48 -9.23
N GLU A 143 -4.38 -5.52 -8.63
CA GLU A 143 -5.76 -5.72 -8.20
C GLU A 143 -6.71 -6.17 -9.33
N GLU A 144 -6.39 -5.84 -10.59
CA GLU A 144 -7.11 -6.26 -11.80
C GLU A 144 -6.86 -7.75 -12.10
N ASP A 145 -5.72 -8.30 -11.66
CA ASP A 145 -5.41 -9.74 -11.79
C ASP A 145 -6.22 -10.62 -10.83
N ILE A 146 -6.91 -10.03 -9.84
CA ILE A 146 -7.64 -10.77 -8.79
C ILE A 146 -9.12 -10.98 -9.18
N GLU A 147 -9.51 -10.54 -10.37
CA GLU A 147 -10.86 -10.80 -10.87
C GLU A 147 -11.10 -12.29 -11.14
N PRO A 148 -12.35 -12.80 -10.98
CA PRO A 148 -12.66 -14.23 -10.80
C PRO A 148 -12.21 -15.20 -11.91
N ASN A 149 -11.68 -14.69 -13.03
CA ASN A 149 -11.29 -15.47 -14.20
C ASN A 149 -9.77 -15.56 -14.41
N ASN A 150 -8.96 -15.15 -13.44
CA ASN A 150 -7.49 -15.19 -13.56
C ASN A 150 -6.90 -16.36 -12.76
N GLU A 151 -6.30 -17.33 -13.46
CA GLU A 151 -5.72 -18.54 -12.86
C GLU A 151 -4.49 -18.25 -11.96
N LYS A 152 -3.93 -17.03 -12.04
CA LYS A 152 -2.70 -16.64 -11.35
C LYS A 152 -2.78 -16.62 -9.82
N LEU A 153 -3.98 -16.60 -9.22
CA LEU A 153 -4.16 -16.58 -7.76
C LEU A 153 -5.07 -17.72 -7.27
N ILE A 154 -4.50 -18.93 -7.27
CA ILE A 154 -5.17 -20.18 -6.87
C ILE A 154 -5.85 -20.07 -5.49
N TYR A 155 -5.20 -19.46 -4.49
CA TYR A 155 -5.75 -19.34 -3.14
C TYR A 155 -7.03 -18.48 -3.09
N LEU A 156 -7.06 -17.39 -3.86
CA LEU A 156 -8.22 -16.51 -3.95
C LEU A 156 -9.34 -17.18 -4.74
N ASN A 157 -9.02 -17.89 -5.82
CA ASN A 157 -9.99 -18.66 -6.61
C ASN A 157 -10.67 -19.75 -5.79
N GLU A 158 -9.93 -20.58 -5.06
CA GLU A 158 -10.50 -21.60 -4.17
C GLU A 158 -11.37 -20.97 -3.07
N TYR A 159 -10.94 -19.83 -2.52
CA TYR A 159 -11.72 -19.10 -1.53
C TYR A 159 -13.04 -18.57 -2.10
N PHE A 160 -13.03 -17.91 -3.26
CA PHE A 160 -14.24 -17.41 -3.91
C PHE A 160 -15.18 -18.54 -4.27
N GLU A 161 -14.67 -19.64 -4.82
CA GLU A 161 -15.44 -20.85 -5.08
C GLU A 161 -16.14 -21.37 -3.82
N ASN A 162 -15.44 -21.40 -2.67
CA ASN A 162 -16.01 -21.85 -1.41
C ASN A 162 -17.02 -20.85 -0.80
N LYS A 163 -16.77 -19.53 -0.91
CA LYS A 163 -17.69 -18.46 -0.46
C LYS A 163 -18.95 -18.43 -1.32
N LEU A 164 -18.83 -18.56 -2.64
CA LEU A 164 -19.94 -18.66 -3.58
C LEU A 164 -20.77 -19.93 -3.33
N LYS A 165 -20.10 -21.08 -3.10
CA LYS A 165 -20.78 -22.32 -2.69
C LYS A 165 -21.56 -22.12 -1.39
N ARG A 166 -20.98 -21.49 -0.36
CA ARG A 166 -21.68 -21.17 0.89
C ARG A 166 -22.86 -20.22 0.69
N LYS A 167 -22.70 -19.12 -0.07
CA LYS A 167 -23.79 -18.16 -0.36
C LYS A 167 -24.95 -18.83 -1.10
N LYS A 168 -24.63 -19.72 -2.05
CA LYS A 168 -25.60 -20.53 -2.81
C LYS A 168 -26.26 -21.63 -1.98
N PHE A 169 -25.60 -22.10 -0.93
CA PHE A 169 -26.12 -23.13 -0.02
C PHE A 169 -27.03 -22.53 1.08
N LEU A 170 -26.84 -21.26 1.45
CA LEU A 170 -27.53 -20.64 2.61
C LEU A 170 -28.65 -19.63 2.28
N ASN A 171 -28.87 -19.18 1.04
CA ASN A 171 -29.91 -18.17 0.71
C ASN A 171 -29.93 -16.94 1.65
N LEU A 172 -28.75 -16.43 2.05
CA LEU A 172 -28.66 -15.28 2.98
C LEU A 172 -28.60 -13.95 2.21
N GLU A 173 -29.51 -13.03 2.57
CA GLU A 173 -29.47 -11.60 2.19
C GLU A 173 -28.36 -10.86 2.97
N GLU A 174 -27.98 -9.67 2.47
CA GLU A 174 -26.64 -9.06 2.63
C GLU A 174 -26.27 -8.49 4.01
N ASP A 175 -27.10 -8.61 5.04
CA ASP A 175 -27.02 -7.74 6.23
C ASP A 175 -26.44 -8.36 7.52
N GLU A 176 -25.71 -9.47 7.48
CA GLU A 176 -25.04 -10.03 8.69
C GLU A 176 -23.53 -10.22 8.49
N LEU A 177 -22.78 -9.11 8.44
CA LEU A 177 -21.33 -9.11 8.66
C LEU A 177 -21.03 -8.23 9.88
N ASP A 178 -20.90 -8.88 11.04
CA ASP A 178 -20.37 -8.26 12.27
C ASP A 178 -18.96 -7.71 12.00
N TYR A 179 -18.82 -6.40 12.16
CA TYR A 179 -17.60 -5.61 11.88
C TYR A 179 -16.81 -5.30 13.17
N ASP A 180 -16.93 -6.13 14.20
CA ASP A 180 -16.36 -5.86 15.53
C ASP A 180 -15.32 -6.93 15.93
N GLU A 181 -14.18 -6.91 15.22
CA GLU A 181 -12.93 -7.46 15.74
C GLU A 181 -11.91 -6.31 15.65
N SER A 182 -11.69 -5.62 16.77
CA SER A 182 -10.71 -4.55 16.89
C SER A 182 -9.34 -5.06 16.44
N LEU A 183 -8.85 -4.52 15.33
CA LEU A 183 -7.55 -4.88 14.77
C LEU A 183 -6.45 -4.32 15.67
N ASP A 184 -5.81 -5.17 16.46
CA ASP A 184 -4.68 -4.78 17.29
C ASP A 184 -3.43 -4.59 16.41
N LEU A 185 -3.13 -3.32 16.07
CA LEU A 185 -1.96 -2.96 15.26
C LEU A 185 -0.64 -3.12 16.04
N THR A 186 -0.70 -3.34 17.35
CA THR A 186 0.50 -3.40 18.21
C THR A 186 1.25 -4.72 18.08
N GLU A 187 0.58 -5.83 17.72
CA GLU A 187 1.23 -7.15 17.57
C GLU A 187 2.32 -7.17 16.47
N CYS A 188 2.27 -6.24 15.51
CA CYS A 188 3.26 -6.15 14.43
C CYS A 188 4.45 -5.23 14.76
N LEU A 189 4.39 -4.43 15.83
CA LEU A 189 5.37 -3.34 16.04
C LEU A 189 6.69 -3.78 16.66
N ASP A 190 6.66 -4.80 17.51
CA ASP A 190 7.85 -5.32 18.19
C ASP A 190 8.90 -5.91 17.22
N GLU A 191 8.46 -6.34 16.02
CA GLU A 191 9.33 -6.85 14.95
C GLU A 191 10.09 -5.76 14.17
N PHE A 192 9.78 -4.48 14.36
CA PHE A 192 10.40 -3.36 13.61
C PHE A 192 11.54 -2.64 14.36
N SER A 193 11.98 -3.19 15.50
CA SER A 193 13.00 -2.58 16.36
C SER A 193 14.37 -2.40 15.66
N ASP A 194 14.68 -3.18 14.64
CA ASP A 194 15.94 -3.12 13.84
C ASP A 194 15.85 -2.26 12.56
N LEU A 195 14.77 -1.49 12.38
CA LEU A 195 14.64 -0.56 11.26
C LEU A 195 15.51 0.72 11.45
N PRO A 196 16.18 1.26 10.41
CA PRO A 196 16.81 2.57 10.49
C PRO A 196 15.80 3.64 10.91
N THR A 197 16.22 4.66 11.68
CA THR A 197 15.32 5.65 12.30
C THR A 197 14.32 6.27 11.32
N ARG A 198 14.79 6.68 10.14
CA ARG A 198 13.94 7.26 9.09
C ARG A 198 12.89 6.31 8.52
N VAL A 199 13.10 5.00 8.62
CA VAL A 199 12.14 3.98 8.21
C VAL A 199 11.07 3.84 9.28
N LYS A 200 11.48 3.85 10.56
CA LYS A 200 10.56 3.84 11.69
C LYS A 200 9.59 5.01 11.59
N ASP A 201 10.06 6.21 11.28
CA ASP A 201 9.19 7.39 11.15
C ASP A 201 8.17 7.24 10.01
N ASN A 202 8.58 6.66 8.89
CA ASN A 202 7.72 6.42 7.74
C ASN A 202 6.70 5.28 7.98
N VAL A 203 7.09 4.24 8.71
CA VAL A 203 6.18 3.18 9.16
C VAL A 203 5.17 3.74 10.15
N LYS A 204 5.60 4.55 11.12
CA LYS A 204 4.71 5.25 12.06
C LYS A 204 3.68 6.10 11.33
N ARG A 205 4.09 6.86 10.31
CA ARG A 205 3.18 7.64 9.46
C ARG A 205 2.09 6.77 8.81
N LEU A 206 2.46 5.61 8.29
CA LEU A 206 1.50 4.69 7.68
C LEU A 206 0.54 4.11 8.74
N ILE A 207 1.05 3.77 9.91
CA ILE A 207 0.27 3.22 11.03
C ILE A 207 -0.73 4.25 11.57
N ILE A 208 -0.34 5.52 11.66
CA ILE A 208 -1.25 6.61 12.04
C ILE A 208 -2.38 6.74 11.00
N SER A 209 -2.05 6.76 9.70
CA SER A 209 -3.07 6.80 8.63
C SER A 209 -3.98 5.57 8.64
N LEU A 210 -3.46 4.40 9.01
CA LEU A 210 -4.27 3.18 9.19
C LEU A 210 -5.29 3.34 10.32
N ALA A 211 -4.87 3.85 11.48
CA ALA A 211 -5.74 4.09 12.63
C ALA A 211 -6.83 5.12 12.31
N GLU A 212 -6.48 6.22 11.64
CA GLU A 212 -7.44 7.26 11.25
C GLU A 212 -8.42 6.76 10.19
N ASP A 213 -7.92 6.20 9.09
CA ASP A 213 -8.74 5.92 7.90
C ASP A 213 -9.53 4.61 7.99
N LEU A 214 -8.97 3.58 8.63
CA LEU A 214 -9.65 2.27 8.73
C LEU A 214 -10.43 2.11 10.01
N MET A 215 -9.95 2.69 11.11
CA MET A 215 -10.57 2.52 12.44
C MET A 215 -11.38 3.75 12.85
N GLY A 216 -11.24 4.88 12.16
CA GLY A 216 -12.01 6.09 12.40
C GLY A 216 -11.57 6.89 13.62
N PHE A 217 -10.38 6.62 14.16
CA PHE A 217 -9.86 7.34 15.32
C PHE A 217 -9.41 8.74 14.92
N THR A 218 -9.95 9.77 15.57
CA THR A 218 -9.61 11.17 15.27
C THR A 218 -8.81 11.83 16.38
N GLU A 219 -8.98 11.37 17.62
CA GLU A 219 -8.28 11.91 18.78
C GLU A 219 -6.91 11.25 18.95
N VAL A 220 -5.90 12.03 19.36
CA VAL A 220 -4.51 11.55 19.48
C VAL A 220 -4.39 10.44 20.53
N ASP A 221 -5.21 10.48 21.57
CA ASP A 221 -5.24 9.46 22.62
C ASP A 221 -5.75 8.10 22.08
N GLU A 222 -6.79 8.12 21.22
CA GLU A 222 -7.32 6.90 20.59
C GLU A 222 -6.32 6.28 19.62
N ILE A 223 -5.64 7.12 18.83
CA ILE A 223 -4.57 6.67 17.93
C ILE A 223 -3.40 6.10 18.74
N SER A 224 -3.04 6.72 19.85
CA SER A 224 -1.96 6.24 20.74
C SER A 224 -2.28 4.86 21.30
N GLU A 225 -3.51 4.64 21.76
CA GLU A 225 -3.96 3.35 22.26
C GLU A 225 -3.97 2.27 21.16
N ALA A 226 -4.53 2.59 19.99
CA ALA A 226 -4.65 1.64 18.88
C ALA A 226 -3.31 1.27 18.21
N THR A 227 -2.36 2.20 18.21
CA THR A 227 -1.08 2.05 17.49
C THR A 227 0.09 1.74 18.42
N GLY A 228 -0.05 1.89 19.74
CA GLY A 228 1.06 1.78 20.69
C GLY A 228 2.12 2.89 20.56
N LEU A 229 1.92 3.90 19.71
CA LEU A 229 2.81 5.05 19.57
C LEU A 229 2.54 6.06 20.68
N THR A 230 3.58 6.78 21.11
CA THR A 230 3.41 7.85 22.11
C THR A 230 2.70 9.05 21.50
N ILE A 231 1.95 9.79 22.33
CA ILE A 231 1.28 11.05 21.95
C ILE A 231 2.27 12.04 21.32
N GLU A 232 3.50 12.10 21.84
CA GLU A 232 4.57 12.96 21.31
C GLU A 232 4.98 12.55 19.88
N GLU A 233 5.14 11.25 19.61
CA GLU A 233 5.46 10.74 18.27
C GLU A 233 4.33 11.04 17.27
N ILE A 234 3.08 10.80 17.67
CA ILE A 234 1.90 11.06 16.81
C ILE A 234 1.81 12.55 16.50
N THR A 235 1.92 13.41 17.52
CA THR A 235 1.83 14.87 17.36
C THR A 235 2.96 15.40 16.49
N SER A 236 4.19 14.92 16.69
CA SER A 236 5.34 15.32 15.86
C SER A 236 5.12 14.97 14.39
N ILE A 237 4.67 13.74 14.13
CA ILE A 237 4.41 13.26 12.76
C ILE A 237 3.26 14.05 12.12
N LYS A 238 2.17 14.32 12.85
CA LYS A 238 1.03 15.11 12.34
C LYS A 238 1.42 16.55 12.04
N ASN A 239 2.24 17.19 12.88
CA ASN A 239 2.72 18.56 12.63
C ASN A 239 3.63 18.68 11.40
N GLU A 240 4.36 17.63 11.04
CA GLU A 240 5.15 17.60 9.80
C GLU A 240 4.27 17.62 8.54
N TYR A 241 3.03 17.10 8.59
CA TYR A 241 2.07 17.17 7.48
C TYR A 241 1.53 18.58 7.23
N GLU A 242 1.36 19.39 8.27
CA GLU A 242 0.80 20.75 8.14
C GLU A 242 1.80 21.75 7.56
N GLN A 243 3.10 21.41 7.54
CA GLN A 243 4.19 22.30 7.09
C GLN A 243 4.75 21.95 5.69
N SER A 244 4.29 20.86 5.05
CA SER A 244 4.75 20.38 3.73
C SER A 244 3.72 20.58 2.64
#